data_AF-A7SZH5-F1
#
_entry.id   AF-A7SZH5-F1
#
_cell.length_a   1.000
_cell.length_b   1.000
_cell.length_c   1.000
_cell.angle_alpha   90.00
_cell.angle_beta   90.00
_cell.angle_gamma   90.00
#
_symmetry.space_group_name_H-M   'P 1'
#
loop_
_entity.id
_entity.type
_entity.pdbx_description
1 polymer ?
#
loop_
_entity_poly.entity_id
_entity_poly.type
_entity_poly.pdbx_seq_one_letter_code
_entity_poly.pdbx_strand_id
1 'polypeptide(L)'
;MGKGVLTPCQYTVCQNGGTCSEIDSTRAYCSCPPGWTGSRCEVPRPCDLVTCQHGGTCTSSGSTATCNCIRGWTGTYCNECKSGKEWFTKKNTSDGIKIDFLNTLHAYYYYYYYYYYYYYYYYYYYYYYYYYYYYHHYYYYYYLHHFTRNI
;
A
#
# COMPACT_ATOMS: atom_id res chain seq x y z
N MET A 1 26.28 40.37 -56.65
CA MET A 1 25.34 39.38 -56.10
C MET A 1 25.80 39.05 -54.68
N GLY A 2 25.26 39.74 -53.67
CA GLY A 2 25.61 39.46 -52.27
C GLY A 2 25.02 38.13 -51.87
N LYS A 3 25.87 37.14 -51.57
CA LYS A 3 25.40 35.87 -51.01
C LYS A 3 24.83 36.18 -49.63
N GLY A 4 23.51 36.14 -49.49
CA GLY A 4 22.86 36.17 -48.19
C GLY A 4 23.43 35.03 -47.35
N VAL A 5 24.13 35.37 -46.28
CA VAL A 5 24.67 34.39 -45.35
C VAL A 5 23.48 33.68 -44.73
N LEU A 6 23.31 32.39 -45.02
CA LEU A 6 22.32 31.57 -44.35
C LEU A 6 22.74 31.47 -42.88
N THR A 7 21.96 32.03 -41.98
CA THR A 7 22.30 32.02 -40.57
C THR A 7 21.78 30.76 -39.89
N PRO A 8 22.38 30.32 -38.77
CA PRO A 8 21.94 29.11 -38.10
C PRO A 8 20.48 29.04 -37.70
N CYS A 9 19.90 30.18 -37.34
CA CYS A 9 18.49 30.26 -37.01
C CYS A 9 17.55 30.21 -38.22
N GLN A 10 18.06 30.37 -39.44
CA GLN A 10 17.24 30.19 -40.65
C GLN A 10 16.99 28.72 -40.99
N TYR A 11 17.87 27.80 -40.56
CA TYR A 11 17.67 26.36 -40.73
C TYR A 11 17.31 25.62 -39.44
N THR A 12 17.60 26.17 -38.26
CA THR A 12 17.16 25.63 -36.97
C THR A 12 15.88 26.31 -36.49
N VAL A 13 14.73 25.69 -36.76
CA VAL A 13 13.43 26.18 -36.27
C VAL A 13 13.14 25.61 -34.88
N CYS A 14 13.10 26.48 -33.87
CA CYS A 14 12.62 26.13 -32.53
C CYS A 14 11.10 25.95 -32.53
N GLN A 15 10.60 24.95 -31.82
CA GLN A 15 9.19 24.60 -31.73
C GLN A 15 8.56 25.19 -30.46
N ASN A 16 7.22 25.15 -30.38
CA ASN A 16 6.43 25.46 -29.18
C ASN A 16 6.73 26.84 -28.55
N GLY A 17 7.06 27.83 -29.38
CA GLY A 17 7.40 29.18 -28.92
C GLY A 17 8.84 29.36 -28.43
N GLY A 18 9.73 28.38 -28.69
CA GLY A 18 11.15 28.50 -28.43
C GLY A 18 11.79 29.64 -29.23
N THR A 19 12.77 30.31 -28.62
CA THR A 19 13.53 31.39 -29.26
C THR A 19 14.86 30.87 -29.76
N CYS A 20 15.18 31.10 -31.03
CA CYS A 20 16.47 30.72 -31.60
C CYS A 20 17.54 31.76 -31.31
N SER A 21 18.75 31.32 -31.00
CA SER A 21 19.92 32.18 -30.83
C SER A 21 21.14 31.57 -31.51
N GLU A 22 21.85 32.37 -32.28
CA GLU A 22 23.07 31.96 -33.00
C GLU A 22 24.25 31.90 -32.02
N ILE A 23 25.00 30.81 -32.07
CA ILE A 23 26.23 30.61 -31.30
C ILE A 23 27.44 31.05 -32.13
N ASP A 24 27.47 30.64 -33.40
CA ASP A 24 28.49 30.99 -34.38
C ASP A 24 27.88 30.96 -35.79
N SER A 25 28.70 30.98 -36.85
CA SER A 25 28.22 30.94 -38.24
C SER A 25 27.56 29.62 -38.67
N THR A 26 27.60 28.58 -37.83
CA THR A 26 27.16 27.21 -38.14
C THR A 26 26.29 26.56 -37.08
N ARG A 27 26.22 27.12 -35.87
CA ARG A 27 25.48 26.56 -34.74
C ARG A 27 24.51 27.57 -34.16
N ALA A 28 23.33 27.08 -33.82
CA ALA A 28 22.32 27.78 -33.04
C ALA A 28 21.89 26.90 -31.87
N TYR A 29 21.30 27.51 -30.86
CA TYR A 29 20.53 26.81 -29.83
C TYR A 29 19.14 27.41 -29.69
N CYS A 30 18.21 26.60 -29.22
CA CYS A 30 16.87 27.02 -28.87
C CYS A 30 16.74 27.22 -27.37
N SER A 31 16.30 28.41 -26.96
CA SER A 31 15.86 28.67 -25.60
C SER A 31 14.40 28.28 -25.45
N CYS A 32 14.11 27.28 -24.63
CA CYS A 32 12.78 26.70 -24.51
C CYS A 32 11.93 27.40 -23.44
N PRO A 33 10.64 27.65 -23.73
CA PRO A 33 9.72 28.18 -22.72
C PRO A 33 9.43 27.13 -21.64
N PRO A 34 8.87 27.55 -20.48
CA PRO A 34 8.39 26.63 -19.46
C PRO A 34 7.45 25.58 -20.06
N GLY A 35 7.62 24.32 -19.68
CA GLY A 35 6.84 23.21 -20.25
C GLY A 35 7.50 22.47 -21.40
N TRP A 36 8.62 22.94 -21.94
CA TRP A 36 9.28 22.32 -23.10
C TRP A 36 10.80 22.14 -22.90
N THR A 37 11.35 21.15 -23.58
CA THR A 37 12.77 20.76 -23.57
C THR A 37 13.14 20.12 -24.91
N GLY A 38 14.40 19.71 -25.04
CA GLY A 38 14.96 19.18 -26.29
C GLY A 38 15.74 20.23 -27.07
N SER A 39 16.44 19.79 -28.12
CA SER A 39 17.35 20.63 -28.90
C SER A 39 16.63 21.76 -29.66
N ARG A 40 15.36 21.54 -29.96
CA ARG A 40 14.46 22.44 -30.68
C ARG A 40 13.17 22.70 -29.90
N CYS A 41 13.14 22.45 -28.58
CA CYS A 41 11.95 22.60 -27.74
C CYS A 41 10.76 21.74 -28.19
N GLU A 42 11.05 20.59 -28.79
CA GLU A 42 10.11 19.64 -29.37
C GLU A 42 9.52 18.66 -28.34
N VAL A 43 10.16 18.54 -27.17
CA VAL A 43 9.79 17.56 -26.13
C VAL A 43 9.06 18.29 -24.99
N PRO A 44 7.83 17.90 -24.62
CA PRO A 44 7.18 18.46 -23.44
C PRO A 44 7.92 18.02 -22.18
N ARG A 45 8.08 18.93 -21.22
CA ARG A 45 8.82 18.66 -19.98
C ARG A 45 8.03 17.63 -19.16
N PRO A 46 8.58 16.43 -18.91
CA PRO A 46 7.81 15.31 -18.36
C PRO A 46 7.17 15.58 -17.00
N CYS A 47 7.82 16.38 -16.14
CA CYS A 47 7.29 16.72 -14.82
C CYS A 47 6.08 17.65 -14.85
N ASP A 48 5.79 18.33 -15.97
CA ASP A 48 4.58 19.12 -16.10
C ASP A 48 3.37 18.25 -16.48
N LEU A 49 3.61 17.02 -16.93
CA LEU A 49 2.59 16.02 -17.25
C LEU A 49 2.35 15.03 -16.11
N VAL A 50 3.25 15.00 -15.11
CA VAL A 50 3.25 14.01 -14.03
C VAL A 50 3.18 14.69 -12.68
N THR A 51 2.22 14.29 -11.85
CA THR A 51 2.12 14.74 -10.46
C THR A 51 2.57 13.64 -9.51
N CYS A 52 3.65 13.87 -8.77
CA CYS A 52 4.09 12.96 -7.71
C CYS A 52 3.20 13.15 -6.46
N GLN A 53 2.64 12.06 -5.94
CA GLN A 53 1.72 12.11 -4.82
C GLN A 53 2.46 12.23 -3.47
N HIS A 54 1.69 12.55 -2.42
CA HIS A 54 2.14 12.55 -1.01
C HIS A 54 3.40 13.37 -0.75
N GLY A 55 3.56 14.49 -1.46
CA GLY A 55 4.72 15.39 -1.29
C GLY A 55 6.01 14.88 -1.95
N GLY A 56 5.94 13.89 -2.84
CA GLY A 56 7.08 13.50 -3.68
C GLY A 56 7.54 14.64 -4.60
N THR A 57 8.83 14.66 -4.91
CA THR A 57 9.43 15.68 -5.81
C THR A 57 9.68 15.10 -7.19
N CYS A 58 9.18 15.75 -8.25
CA CYS A 58 9.44 15.34 -9.62
C CYS A 58 10.77 15.89 -10.14
N THR A 59 11.55 15.04 -10.79
CA THR A 59 12.74 15.43 -11.55
C THR A 59 12.61 14.96 -12.99
N SER A 60 12.86 15.85 -13.95
CA SER A 60 12.82 15.55 -15.39
C SER A 60 14.21 15.41 -15.97
N SER A 61 14.44 14.37 -16.78
CA SER A 61 15.64 14.20 -17.60
C SER A 61 15.23 13.86 -19.02
N GLY A 62 15.42 14.81 -19.95
CA GLY A 62 14.93 14.69 -21.33
C GLY A 62 13.42 14.43 -21.38
N SER A 63 13.03 13.28 -21.94
CA SER A 63 11.63 12.82 -22.04
C SER A 63 11.16 11.97 -20.86
N THR A 64 11.99 11.78 -19.83
CA THR A 64 11.65 10.94 -18.67
C THR A 64 11.32 11.79 -17.43
N ALA A 65 10.20 11.49 -16.78
CA ALA A 65 9.86 11.98 -15.44
C ALA A 65 10.23 10.92 -14.39
N THR A 66 10.78 11.35 -13.26
CA THR A 66 11.03 10.47 -12.11
C THR A 66 10.55 11.13 -10.84
N CYS A 67 9.70 10.44 -10.08
CA CYS A 67 9.24 10.90 -8.78
C CYS A 67 10.16 10.40 -7.66
N ASN A 68 10.73 11.34 -6.91
CA ASN A 68 11.47 11.07 -5.68
C ASN A 68 10.49 11.07 -4.52
N CYS A 69 10.14 9.88 -4.05
CA CYS A 69 9.15 9.72 -2.98
C CYS A 69 9.72 10.04 -1.61
N ILE A 70 8.90 10.69 -0.77
CA ILE A 70 9.23 10.91 0.64
C ILE A 70 9.23 9.59 1.42
N ARG A 71 9.78 9.63 2.64
CA ARG A 71 9.84 8.45 3.52
C ARG A 71 8.44 7.86 3.75
N GLY A 72 8.31 6.56 3.52
CA GLY A 72 7.05 5.82 3.70
C GLY A 72 6.22 5.65 2.43
N TRP A 73 6.59 6.29 1.32
CA TRP A 73 5.91 6.16 0.02
C TRP A 73 6.82 5.59 -1.06
N THR A 74 6.23 4.91 -2.04
CA THR A 74 6.87 4.20 -3.15
C THR A 74 5.96 4.18 -4.38
N GLY A 75 6.42 3.52 -5.45
CA GLY A 75 5.74 3.45 -6.74
C GLY A 75 6.17 4.59 -7.66
N THR A 76 5.89 4.45 -8.95
CA THR A 76 6.32 5.40 -10.00
C THR A 76 5.84 6.83 -9.74
N TYR A 77 4.68 6.98 -9.08
CA TYR A 77 4.08 8.27 -8.76
C TYR A 77 3.94 8.52 -7.26
N CYS A 78 4.67 7.76 -6.42
CA CYS A 78 4.59 7.85 -4.96
C CYS A 78 3.18 7.58 -4.39
N ASN A 79 2.40 6.78 -5.10
CA ASN A 79 1.01 6.46 -4.78
C ASN A 79 0.87 5.21 -3.88
N GLU A 80 1.97 4.53 -3.58
CA GLU A 80 1.97 3.31 -2.77
C GLU A 80 2.62 3.56 -1.41
N CYS A 81 1.95 3.17 -0.32
CA CYS A 81 2.60 3.12 0.97
C CYS A 81 3.66 2.01 0.96
N LYS A 82 4.86 2.28 1.46
CA LYS A 82 5.83 1.25 1.86
C LYS A 82 5.27 0.55 3.10
N SER A 83 4.23 -0.27 2.91
CA SER A 83 3.67 -1.11 3.95
C SER A 83 4.80 -1.99 4.48
N GLY A 84 5.01 -1.91 5.79
CA GLY A 84 6.24 -2.34 6.41
C GLY A 84 6.49 -3.83 6.24
N LYS A 85 7.24 -4.21 5.22
CA LYS A 85 8.04 -5.43 5.20
C LYS A 85 9.53 -5.12 5.14
N GLU A 86 9.89 -3.96 4.58
CA GLU A 86 11.29 -3.52 4.47
C GLU A 86 11.78 -2.63 5.63
N TRP A 87 10.89 -1.93 6.36
CA TRP A 87 11.32 -1.18 7.56
C TRP A 87 11.62 -2.13 8.75
N PHE A 88 10.99 -3.31 8.78
CA PHE A 88 11.13 -4.24 9.90
C PHE A 88 12.44 -5.02 9.90
N THR A 89 13.13 -5.15 8.77
CA THR A 89 14.38 -5.94 8.66
C THR A 89 15.65 -5.16 8.98
N LYS A 90 15.59 -3.85 9.29
CA LYS A 90 16.76 -3.01 9.62
C LYS A 90 16.73 -2.30 10.98
N LYS A 91 16.12 -2.89 12.01
CA LYS A 91 16.42 -2.55 13.42
C LYS A 91 16.37 -3.79 14.31
N ASN A 92 17.44 -4.58 14.28
CA ASN A 92 17.86 -5.40 15.41
C ASN A 92 19.00 -4.65 16.12
N THR A 93 18.64 -3.68 16.97
CA THR A 93 19.47 -3.23 18.10
C THR A 93 18.60 -2.39 19.03
N SER A 94 18.19 -3.05 20.12
CA SER A 94 18.10 -2.51 21.50
C SER A 94 17.61 -1.07 21.67
N ASP A 95 16.32 -0.81 21.47
CA ASP A 95 15.51 0.07 22.33
C ASP A 95 14.11 0.26 21.72
N GLY A 96 13.09 -0.25 22.42
CA GLY A 96 11.68 -0.08 22.05
C GLY A 96 10.95 -1.41 21.95
N ILE A 97 10.15 -1.69 22.99
CA ILE A 97 9.14 -2.75 23.01
C ILE A 97 8.24 -2.57 21.78
N LYS A 98 8.39 -3.42 20.75
CA LYS A 98 7.44 -3.53 19.65
C LYS A 98 6.23 -4.31 20.15
N ILE A 99 5.17 -3.61 20.53
CA ILE A 99 3.86 -4.23 20.73
C ILE A 99 3.29 -4.47 19.33
N ASP A 100 3.35 -5.73 18.88
CA ASP A 100 2.88 -6.14 17.56
C ASP A 100 1.35 -6.25 17.56
N PHE A 101 0.67 -5.17 17.14
CA PHE A 101 -0.79 -5.05 17.16
C PHE A 101 -1.54 -6.16 16.39
N LEU A 102 -0.89 -6.77 15.37
CA LEU A 102 -1.45 -7.90 14.63
C LEU A 102 -1.44 -9.20 15.45
N ASN A 103 -0.42 -9.40 16.29
CA ASN A 103 -0.37 -10.55 17.19
C ASN A 103 -1.34 -10.39 18.36
N THR A 104 -1.61 -9.15 18.81
CA THR A 104 -2.59 -8.89 19.87
C THR A 104 -4.03 -9.16 19.39
N LEU A 105 -4.39 -8.76 18.16
CA LEU A 105 -5.71 -9.05 17.58
C LEU A 105 -5.91 -10.55 17.34
N HIS A 106 -4.90 -11.26 16.82
CA HIS A 106 -4.96 -12.72 16.66
C HIS A 106 -5.06 -13.45 18.00
N ALA A 107 -4.31 -13.02 19.02
CA ALA A 107 -4.39 -13.61 20.36
C ALA A 107 -5.75 -13.37 21.01
N TYR A 108 -6.33 -12.17 20.85
CA TYR A 108 -7.66 -11.84 21.36
C TYR A 108 -8.75 -12.68 20.69
N TYR A 109 -8.71 -12.79 19.36
CA TYR A 109 -9.66 -13.62 18.61
C TYR A 109 -9.58 -15.10 19.01
N TYR A 110 -8.36 -15.63 19.15
CA TYR A 110 -8.14 -17.02 19.53
C TYR A 110 -8.62 -17.31 20.97
N TYR A 111 -8.36 -16.40 21.92
CA TYR A 111 -8.85 -16.52 23.29
C TYR A 111 -10.37 -16.54 23.35
N TYR A 112 -11.04 -15.62 22.65
CA TYR A 112 -12.51 -15.58 22.62
C TYR A 112 -13.10 -16.84 21.98
N TYR A 113 -12.55 -17.31 20.87
CA TYR A 113 -12.98 -18.54 20.22
C TYR A 113 -12.88 -19.76 21.16
N TYR A 114 -11.74 -19.92 21.84
CA TYR A 114 -11.55 -21.01 22.80
C TYR A 114 -12.48 -20.92 24.01
N TYR A 115 -12.69 -19.72 24.54
CA TYR A 115 -13.60 -19.49 25.65
C TYR A 115 -15.04 -19.86 25.29
N TYR A 116 -15.54 -19.40 24.13
CA TYR A 116 -16.87 -19.75 23.65
C TYR A 116 -17.03 -21.24 23.39
N TYR A 117 -16.03 -21.89 22.78
CA TYR A 117 -16.05 -23.33 22.53
C TYR A 117 -16.10 -24.13 23.85
N TYR A 118 -15.28 -23.78 24.83
CA TYR A 118 -15.28 -24.43 26.15
C TYR A 118 -16.61 -24.22 26.89
N TYR A 119 -17.16 -23.01 26.86
CA TYR A 119 -18.44 -22.72 27.51
C TYR A 119 -19.58 -23.53 26.88
N TYR A 120 -19.64 -23.59 25.55
CA TYR A 120 -20.64 -24.38 24.83
C TYR A 120 -20.51 -25.88 25.14
N TYR A 121 -19.28 -26.41 25.13
CA TYR A 121 -19.02 -27.81 25.46
C TYR A 121 -19.42 -28.15 26.90
N TYR A 122 -19.09 -27.27 27.86
CA TYR A 122 -19.48 -27.44 29.26
C TYR A 122 -20.99 -27.41 29.45
N TYR A 123 -21.68 -26.47 28.80
CA TYR A 123 -23.15 -26.38 28.87
C TYR A 123 -23.82 -27.61 28.26
N TYR A 124 -23.34 -28.08 27.11
CA TYR A 124 -23.84 -29.30 26.47
C TYR A 124 -23.62 -30.53 27.35
N TYR A 125 -22.43 -30.68 27.94
CA TYR A 125 -22.12 -31.77 28.85
C TYR A 125 -22.98 -31.73 30.12
N TYR A 126 -23.16 -30.55 30.71
CA TYR A 126 -24.02 -30.36 31.87
C TYR A 126 -25.48 -30.71 31.57
N TYR A 127 -26.01 -30.25 30.42
CA TYR A 127 -27.38 -30.57 29.99
C TYR A 127 -27.54 -32.07 29.73
N TYR A 128 -26.58 -32.72 29.07
CA TYR A 128 -26.59 -34.15 28.84
C TYR A 128 -26.53 -34.95 30.15
N TYR A 129 -25.66 -34.56 31.08
CA TYR A 129 -25.54 -35.19 32.39
C TYR A 129 -26.82 -35.02 33.22
N TYR A 130 -27.40 -33.80 33.24
CA TYR A 130 -28.65 -33.52 33.93
C TYR A 130 -29.80 -34.34 33.35
N TYR A 131 -29.92 -34.40 32.02
CA TYR A 131 -30.93 -35.20 31.34
C TYR A 131 -30.76 -36.70 31.64
N TYR A 132 -29.53 -37.21 31.55
CA TYR A 132 -29.24 -38.62 31.85
C TYR A 132 -29.56 -38.95 33.31
N TYR A 133 -29.14 -38.13 34.27
CA TYR A 133 -29.40 -38.33 35.69
C TYR A 133 -30.89 -38.28 36.01
N TYR A 134 -31.62 -37.29 35.47
CA TYR A 134 -33.05 -37.14 35.70
C TYR A 134 -33.86 -38.30 35.11
N TYR A 135 -33.52 -38.74 33.89
CA TYR A 135 -34.18 -39.88 33.25
C TYR A 135 -33.88 -41.20 33.97
N HIS A 136 -32.64 -41.44 34.38
CA HIS A 136 -32.28 -42.68 35.08
C HIS A 136 -32.86 -42.74 36.49
N HIS A 137 -32.90 -41.61 37.21
CA HIS A 137 -33.50 -41.53 38.53
C HIS A 137 -35.04 -41.67 38.46
N TYR A 138 -35.69 -41.04 37.47
CA TYR A 138 -37.13 -41.21 37.23
C TYR A 138 -37.48 -42.66 36.89
N TYR A 139 -36.71 -43.31 36.02
CA TYR A 139 -36.91 -44.74 35.70
C TYR A 139 -36.69 -45.63 36.92
N TYR A 140 -35.62 -45.42 37.68
CA TYR A 140 -35.33 -46.22 38.87
C TYR A 140 -36.41 -46.11 39.95
N TYR A 141 -36.92 -44.88 40.21
CA TYR A 141 -38.04 -44.66 41.13
C TYR A 141 -39.36 -45.26 40.61
N TYR A 142 -39.64 -45.17 39.31
CA TYR A 142 -40.82 -45.77 38.69
C TYR A 142 -40.83 -47.30 38.85
N TYR A 143 -39.70 -47.96 38.58
CA TYR A 143 -39.57 -49.41 38.73
C TYR A 143 -39.60 -49.87 40.19
N LEU A 144 -38.94 -49.16 41.11
CA LEU A 144 -39.01 -49.48 42.56
C LEU A 144 -40.43 -49.33 43.11
N HIS A 145 -41.15 -48.24 42.78
CA HIS A 145 -42.52 -48.05 43.23
C HIS A 145 -43.52 -49.06 42.63
N HIS A 146 -43.27 -49.58 41.42
CA HIS A 146 -44.10 -50.64 40.84
C HIS A 146 -43.76 -52.04 41.39
N PHE A 147 -42.52 -52.28 41.84
CA PHE A 147 -42.15 -53.55 42.46
C PHE A 147 -42.65 -53.66 43.91
N THR A 148 -42.62 -52.59 44.70
CA THR A 148 -43.12 -52.60 46.09
C THR A 148 -44.65 -52.62 46.20
N ARG A 149 -45.39 -52.47 45.09
CA ARG A 149 -46.86 -52.60 45.05
C ARG A 149 -47.33 -54.00 44.61
N ASN A 150 -46.40 -54.89 44.23
CA ASN A 150 -46.69 -56.24 43.72
C ASN A 150 -46.04 -57.36 44.57
N ILE A 151 -45.68 -57.05 45.82
CA ILE A 151 -45.33 -58.02 46.89
C ILE A 151 -46.29 -57.75 48.04
#